data_AF-A0A257M8T3-F1
#
_entry.id   AF-A0A257M8T3-F1
#
_cell.length_a   1.000
_cell.length_b   1.000
_cell.length_c   1.000
_cell.angle_alpha   90.00
_cell.angle_beta   90.00
_cell.angle_gamma   90.00
#
_symmetry.space_group_name_H-M   'P 1'
#
loop_
_entity.id
_entity.type
_entity.pdbx_description
1 polymer ?
#
loop_
_entity_poly.entity_id
_entity_poly.type
_entity_poly.pdbx_seq_one_letter_code
_entity_poly.pdbx_strand_id
1 'polypeptide(L)'
;MFEFAKELRPAVILFLAFTLLTGLAYPLFMTGLIQTTMPAKAEGSLLIVDGRIVGSELIGQNFSSPGYFQGRPSAAGYAADGS
;
A
#
# COMPACT_ATOMS: atom_id res chain seq x y z
N MET A 1 -39.26 20.21 -13.21
CA MET A 1 -39.11 19.04 -12.33
C MET A 1 -38.59 17.80 -13.08
N PHE A 2 -39.18 17.42 -14.23
CA PHE A 2 -38.79 16.21 -14.97
C PHE A 2 -37.39 16.21 -15.60
N GLU A 3 -36.83 17.38 -15.94
CA GLU A 3 -35.46 17.51 -16.48
C GLU A 3 -34.40 17.00 -15.50
N PHE A 4 -34.57 17.23 -14.18
CA PHE A 4 -33.61 16.79 -13.16
C PHE A 4 -33.52 15.26 -13.04
N ALA A 5 -34.63 14.56 -13.24
CA ALA A 5 -34.67 13.10 -13.21
C ALA A 5 -33.96 12.48 -14.41
N LYS A 6 -33.89 13.20 -15.55
CA LYS A 6 -33.21 12.74 -16.76
C LYS A 6 -31.68 12.81 -16.62
N GLU A 7 -31.18 13.81 -15.89
CA GLU A 7 -29.76 13.98 -15.57
C GLU A 7 -29.26 13.04 -14.47
N LEU A 8 -30.16 12.46 -13.66
CA LEU A 8 -29.79 11.52 -12.60
C LEU A 8 -29.15 10.23 -13.14
N ARG A 9 -29.66 9.72 -14.28
CA ARG A 9 -29.14 8.51 -14.91
C ARG A 9 -27.68 8.67 -15.38
N PRO A 10 -27.30 9.67 -16.20
CA PRO A 10 -25.91 9.85 -16.60
C PRO A 10 -25.00 10.16 -15.39
N ALA A 11 -25.48 10.91 -14.40
CA ALA A 11 -24.71 11.18 -13.18
C ALA A 11 -24.35 9.90 -12.41
N VAL A 12 -25.33 9.02 -12.17
CA VAL A 12 -25.09 7.74 -11.47
C VAL A 12 -24.20 6.82 -12.28
N ILE A 13 -24.40 6.73 -13.61
CA ILE A 13 -23.56 5.90 -14.47
C ILE A 13 -22.11 6.39 -14.44
N LEU A 14 -21.90 7.71 -14.56
CA LEU A 14 -20.56 8.28 -14.53
C LEU A 14 -19.89 8.06 -13.17
N PHE A 15 -20.63 8.27 -12.08
CA PHE A 15 -20.16 7.99 -10.73
C PHE A 15 -19.72 6.54 -10.55
N LEU A 16 -20.57 5.59 -10.95
CA LEU A 16 -20.24 4.16 -10.88
C LEU A 16 -19.08 3.78 -11.79
N ALA A 17 -19.04 4.33 -13.01
CA ALA A 17 -17.96 4.08 -13.97
C ALA A 17 -16.62 4.54 -13.41
N PHE A 18 -16.53 5.75 -12.86
CA PHE A 18 -15.30 6.23 -12.24
C PHE A 18 -14.96 5.44 -10.97
N THR A 19 -15.95 5.11 -10.14
CA THR A 19 -15.73 4.28 -8.94
C THR A 19 -15.10 2.93 -9.30
N LEU A 20 -15.64 2.25 -10.33
CA LEU A 20 -15.08 0.99 -10.81
C LEU A 20 -13.71 1.18 -11.47
N LEU A 21 -13.52 2.25 -12.25
CA LEU A 21 -12.25 2.52 -12.91
C LEU A 21 -11.13 2.78 -11.89
N THR A 22 -11.35 3.69 -10.94
CA THR A 22 -10.30 4.13 -10.00
C THR A 22 -10.21 3.24 -8.77
N GLY A 23 -11.31 2.62 -8.34
CA GLY A 23 -11.37 1.77 -7.15
C GLY A 23 -11.09 0.30 -7.41
N LEU A 24 -11.28 -0.19 -8.65
CA LEU A 24 -11.11 -1.60 -8.98
C LEU A 24 -10.16 -1.82 -10.15
N ALA A 25 -10.45 -1.27 -11.33
CA ALA A 25 -9.66 -1.54 -12.53
C ALA A 25 -8.21 -1.06 -12.38
N TYR A 26 -8.01 0.17 -11.89
CA TYR A 26 -6.68 0.74 -11.71
C TYR A 26 -5.84 0.02 -10.63
N PRO A 27 -6.34 -0.22 -9.39
CA PRO A 27 -5.56 -0.94 -8.38
C PRO A 27 -5.20 -2.36 -8.80
N LEU A 28 -6.12 -3.09 -9.46
CA LEU A 28 -5.84 -4.45 -9.94
C LEU A 28 -4.80 -4.44 -11.06
N PHE A 29 -4.92 -3.52 -12.01
CA PHE A 29 -3.95 -3.37 -13.09
C PHE A 29 -2.55 -3.06 -12.53
N MET A 30 -2.44 -2.09 -11.64
CA MET A 30 -1.17 -1.71 -11.03
C MET A 30 -0.58 -2.85 -10.19
N THR A 31 -1.40 -3.51 -9.37
CA THR A 31 -0.95 -4.65 -8.56
C THR A 31 -0.41 -5.77 -9.46
N GLY A 32 -1.15 -6.14 -10.51
CA GLY A 32 -0.69 -7.15 -11.47
C GLY A 32 0.60 -6.74 -12.21
N LEU A 33 0.71 -5.47 -12.61
CA LEU A 33 1.88 -4.96 -13.30
C LEU A 33 3.14 -5.01 -12.43
N ILE A 34 3.05 -4.56 -11.17
CA ILE A 34 4.22 -4.54 -10.28
C ILE A 34 4.55 -5.96 -9.79
N GLN A 35 3.56 -6.81 -9.54
CA GLN A 35 3.79 -8.21 -9.18
C GLN A 35 4.53 -8.98 -10.29
N THR A 36 4.25 -8.67 -11.56
CA THR A 36 4.90 -9.34 -12.71
C THR A 36 6.28 -8.78 -13.04
N THR A 37 6.52 -7.49 -12.81
CA THR A 37 7.78 -6.83 -13.17
C THR A 37 8.77 -6.71 -12.01
N MET A 38 8.28 -6.51 -10.78
CA MET A 38 9.09 -6.25 -9.58
C MET A 38 8.49 -6.91 -8.31
N PRO A 39 8.30 -8.24 -8.29
CA PRO A 39 7.58 -8.95 -7.22
C PRO A 39 8.16 -8.70 -5.82
N ALA A 40 9.49 -8.74 -5.68
CA ALA A 40 10.14 -8.52 -4.38
C ALA A 40 9.82 -7.15 -3.77
N LYS A 41 9.64 -6.11 -4.60
CA LYS A 41 9.24 -4.76 -4.15
C LYS A 41 7.73 -4.67 -3.90
N ALA A 42 6.92 -5.32 -4.73
CA ALA A 42 5.47 -5.41 -4.56
C ALA A 42 5.11 -6.01 -3.18
N GLU A 43 5.89 -6.99 -2.75
CA GLU A 43 5.71 -7.71 -1.48
C GLU A 43 6.36 -7.01 -0.28
N GLY A 44 6.93 -5.81 -0.46
CA GLY A 44 7.47 -5.00 0.63
C GLY A 44 8.97 -5.17 0.90
N SER A 45 9.75 -5.69 -0.06
CA SER A 45 11.21 -5.84 0.03
C SER A 45 11.65 -6.57 1.30
N LEU A 46 11.04 -7.71 1.57
CA LEU A 46 11.27 -8.50 2.78
C LEU A 46 12.69 -9.08 2.82
N LEU A 47 13.30 -9.06 4.01
CA LEU A 47 14.59 -9.71 4.28
C LEU A 47 14.33 -11.06 4.95
N ILE A 48 14.94 -12.11 4.41
CA ILE A 48 14.79 -13.49 4.87
C ILE A 48 16.15 -14.03 5.31
N VAL A 49 16.23 -14.53 6.54
CA VAL A 49 17.41 -15.21 7.09
C VAL A 49 16.96 -16.54 7.67
N ASP A 50 17.63 -17.63 7.29
CA ASP A 50 17.30 -18.98 7.74
C ASP A 50 15.81 -19.36 7.56
N GLY A 51 15.21 -18.92 6.45
CA GLY A 51 13.81 -19.17 6.12
C GLY A 51 12.78 -18.37 6.93
N ARG A 52 13.22 -17.42 7.76
CA ARG A 52 12.35 -16.53 8.54
C ARG A 52 12.43 -15.10 8.04
N ILE A 53 11.29 -14.42 7.99
CA ILE A 53 11.22 -12.99 7.70
C ILE A 53 11.77 -12.25 8.92
N VAL A 54 12.85 -11.51 8.74
CA VAL A 54 13.50 -10.73 9.80
C VAL A 54 13.20 -9.24 9.71
N GLY A 55 12.58 -8.77 8.62
CA GLY A 55 12.22 -7.37 8.42
C GLY A 55 12.00 -7.03 6.94
N SER A 56 12.08 -5.74 6.63
CA SER A 56 12.08 -5.19 5.27
C SER A 56 13.27 -4.25 5.11
N GLU A 57 13.83 -4.20 3.91
CA GLU A 57 14.93 -3.29 3.54
C GLU A 57 14.60 -1.82 3.87
N LEU A 58 13.32 -1.45 3.84
CA LEU A 58 12.86 -0.07 4.00
C LEU A 58 12.33 0.25 5.40
N ILE A 59 12.22 -0.73 6.30
CA ILE A 59 11.65 -0.56 7.64
C ILE A 59 12.73 -0.67 8.70
N GLY A 60 12.93 0.41 9.45
CA GLY A 60 13.81 0.44 10.61
C GLY A 60 13.21 -0.31 11.79
N GLN A 61 14.08 -0.87 12.63
CA GLN A 61 13.69 -1.60 13.85
C GLN A 61 14.31 -0.93 15.07
N ASN A 62 13.71 -1.16 16.24
CA ASN A 62 14.25 -0.67 17.49
C ASN A 62 15.45 -1.53 17.93
N PHE A 63 16.66 -1.05 17.68
CA PHE A 63 17.90 -1.70 18.10
C PHE A 63 18.44 -1.05 19.39
N SER A 64 18.26 -1.71 20.54
CA SER A 64 18.74 -1.21 21.84
C SER A 64 20.03 -1.86 22.35
N SER A 65 20.47 -2.96 21.73
CA SER A 65 21.69 -3.67 22.15
C SER A 65 22.96 -2.91 21.72
N PRO A 66 24.03 -2.87 22.56
CA PRO A 66 25.28 -2.15 22.25
C PRO A 66 26.01 -2.61 20.98
N GLY A 67 25.71 -3.80 20.45
CA GLY A 67 26.32 -4.34 19.23
C GLY A 67 25.70 -3.85 17.92
N TYR A 68 24.62 -3.07 17.97
CA TYR A 68 23.94 -2.54 16.79
C TYR A 68 24.12 -1.02 16.67
N PHE A 69 24.03 -0.56 15.43
CA PHE A 69 23.89 0.87 15.17
C PHE A 69 22.55 1.37 15.71
N GLN A 70 22.60 2.52 16.37
CA GLN A 70 21.42 3.19 16.91
C GLN A 70 20.74 4.00 15.82
N GLY A 71 19.46 3.70 15.58
CA GLY A 71 18.62 4.43 14.64
C GLY A 71 18.18 5.81 15.16
N ARG A 72 17.44 6.55 14.33
CA ARG A 72 16.82 7.82 14.76
C ARG A 72 15.72 7.55 15.80
N PRO A 73 15.57 8.38 16.85
CA PRO A 73 14.45 8.23 17.77
C PRO A 73 13.10 8.24 17.04
N SER A 74 12.22 7.33 17.40
CA SER A 74 10.86 7.22 16.87
C SER A 74 9.86 7.37 18.00
N ALA A 75 8.92 8.31 17.87
CA ALA A 75 7.86 8.52 18.85
C ALA A 75 6.92 7.31 18.97
N ALA A 76 6.72 6.58 17.87
CA ALA A 76 5.95 5.34 17.83
C ALA A 76 6.79 4.10 18.20
N GLY A 77 8.05 4.27 18.61
CA GLY A 77 8.92 3.14 18.95
C GLY A 77 9.17 2.16 17.79
N TYR A 78 9.13 2.65 16.55
CA TYR A 78 9.21 1.85 15.31
C TYR A 78 8.03 0.87 15.09
N ALA A 79 6.92 1.04 15.80
CA ALA A 79 5.68 0.31 15.51
C ALA A 79 5.14 0.75 14.13
N ALA A 80 4.99 -0.21 13.22
CA ALA A 80 4.61 0.05 11.83
C ALA A 80 3.16 0.54 11.67
N ASP A 81 2.30 0.27 12.65
CA ASP A 81 0.91 0.73 12.75
C ASP A 81 0.76 2.12 13.41
N GLY A 82 1.89 2.71 13.84
CA GLY A 82 1.92 4.03 14.49
C GLY A 82 2.11 5.21 13.52
N SER A 83 2.03 5.00 12.21
CA SER A 83 2.15 6.02 11.14
C SER A 83 0.83 6.39 10.51
#